data_AF-A0A7S4J0E4-F1
#
_entry.id   AF-A0A7S4J0E4-F1
#
_cell.length_a   1.000
_cell.length_b   1.000
_cell.length_c   1.000
_cell.angle_alpha   90.00
_cell.angle_beta   90.00
_cell.angle_gamma   90.00
#
_symmetry.space_group_name_H-M   'P 1'
#
loop_
_entity.id
_entity.type
_entity.pdbx_description
1 polymer ?
#
loop_
_entity_poly.entity_id
_entity_poly.type
_entity_poly.pdbx_seq_one_letter_code
_entity_poly.pdbx_strand_id
1 'polypeptide(L)'
;GGGGGGGGGGTATIPLVFVSAADVQGEGEIKVLEHLHAAQRWGDDATGDGHRHPGGGSSSSSPSFLLVGPDADLLLLGLASGADRCDVLTIDRDGNDRLFRVSALCERLSAQLGGG
;
A
#
# COMPACT_ATOMS: atom_id res chain seq x y z
N GLY A 1 -24.82 -22.45 39.68
CA GLY A 1 -24.71 -21.06 39.24
C GLY A 1 -23.66 -21.02 38.16
N GLY A 2 -24.07 -20.79 36.92
CA GLY A 2 -23.18 -20.69 35.77
C GLY A 2 -23.32 -19.31 35.11
N GLY A 3 -22.29 -18.96 34.34
CA GLY A 3 -22.25 -17.79 33.47
C GLY A 3 -21.41 -16.66 34.07
N GLY A 4 -20.39 -16.14 33.42
CA GLY A 4 -19.84 -16.40 32.10
C GLY A 4 -18.72 -15.39 31.88
N GLY A 5 -17.52 -15.86 31.59
CA GLY A 5 -16.40 -14.99 31.25
C GLY A 5 -16.61 -14.40 29.87
N GLY A 6 -16.82 -13.09 29.80
CA GLY A 6 -16.79 -12.33 28.56
C GLY A 6 -15.35 -12.21 28.05
N GLY A 7 -14.93 -13.14 27.20
CA GLY A 7 -13.71 -13.02 26.41
C GLY A 7 -13.97 -12.16 25.18
N GLY A 8 -13.36 -10.98 25.13
CA GLY A 8 -13.35 -10.12 23.95
C GLY A 8 -12.67 -10.83 22.77
N GLY A 9 -13.47 -11.20 21.78
CA GLY A 9 -12.99 -11.71 20.50
C GLY A 9 -12.45 -10.57 19.65
N GLY A 10 -11.17 -10.26 19.79
CA GLY A 10 -10.45 -9.51 18.77
C GLY A 10 -10.37 -10.38 17.51
N THR A 11 -11.09 -10.02 16.46
CA THR A 11 -11.00 -10.70 15.17
C THR A 11 -9.60 -10.46 14.60
N ALA A 12 -8.73 -11.46 14.69
CA ALA A 12 -7.41 -11.41 14.08
C ALA A 12 -7.57 -11.24 12.57
N THR A 13 -7.06 -10.14 12.03
CA THR A 13 -7.03 -9.90 10.59
C THR A 13 -6.08 -10.90 9.96
N ILE A 14 -6.60 -11.76 9.07
CA ILE A 14 -5.77 -12.72 8.34
C ILE A 14 -5.12 -11.98 7.17
N PRO A 15 -3.77 -12.01 7.04
CA PRO A 15 -3.11 -11.40 5.89
C PRO A 15 -3.51 -12.14 4.61
N LEU A 16 -3.98 -11.39 3.60
CA LEU A 16 -4.19 -11.91 2.26
C LEU A 16 -2.85 -11.94 1.52
N VAL A 17 -2.54 -13.06 0.88
CA VAL A 17 -1.28 -13.26 0.14
C VAL A 17 -1.61 -13.56 -1.32
N PHE A 18 -1.06 -12.78 -2.22
CA PHE A 18 -1.16 -12.96 -3.66
C PHE A 18 0.22 -13.29 -4.23
N VAL A 19 0.28 -14.23 -5.18
CA VAL A 19 1.52 -14.63 -5.84
C VAL A 19 1.33 -14.49 -7.35
N SER A 20 2.16 -13.65 -7.98
CA SER A 20 2.27 -13.54 -9.44
C SER A 20 3.64 -14.05 -9.86
N ALA A 21 3.70 -15.33 -10.25
CA ALA A 21 4.94 -16.00 -10.57
C ALA A 21 5.37 -15.77 -12.03
N ALA A 22 6.50 -16.36 -12.42
CA ALA A 22 7.13 -16.18 -13.73
C ALA A 22 6.32 -16.76 -14.90
N ASP A 23 5.37 -17.65 -14.61
CA ASP A 23 4.41 -18.21 -15.57
C ASP A 23 3.29 -17.23 -15.94
N VAL A 24 3.07 -16.18 -15.13
CA VAL A 24 2.17 -15.08 -15.46
C VAL A 24 2.89 -14.15 -16.44
N GLN A 25 2.27 -13.83 -17.58
CA GLN A 25 2.85 -12.94 -18.57
C GLN A 25 3.05 -11.51 -18.04
N GLY A 26 4.12 -10.83 -18.45
CA GLY A 26 4.42 -9.43 -18.13
C GLY A 26 5.57 -9.24 -17.15
N GLU A 27 6.17 -8.06 -17.17
CA GLU A 27 7.24 -7.67 -16.25
C GLU A 27 6.70 -7.45 -14.84
N GLY A 28 7.50 -7.80 -13.82
CA GLY A 28 7.08 -7.76 -12.41
C GLY A 28 6.65 -6.36 -11.97
N GLU A 29 7.41 -5.34 -12.35
CA GLU A 29 7.12 -3.93 -12.04
C GLU A 29 5.78 -3.46 -12.61
N ILE A 30 5.49 -3.82 -13.87
CA ILE A 30 4.22 -3.46 -14.52
C ILE A 30 3.04 -4.11 -13.80
N LYS A 31 3.15 -5.39 -13.43
CA LYS A 31 2.11 -6.09 -12.67
C LYS A 31 1.88 -5.45 -11.30
N VAL A 32 2.95 -5.02 -10.63
CA VAL A 32 2.85 -4.30 -9.35
C VAL A 32 2.14 -2.97 -9.55
N LEU A 33 2.51 -2.19 -10.56
CA LEU A 33 1.85 -0.92 -10.86
C LEU A 33 0.35 -1.07 -11.14
N GLU A 34 -0.02 -2.06 -11.96
CA GLU A 34 -1.42 -2.41 -12.23
C GLU A 34 -2.17 -2.77 -10.94
N HIS A 35 -1.53 -3.53 -10.06
CA HIS A 35 -2.11 -3.90 -8.76
C HIS A 35 -2.30 -2.66 -7.86
N LEU A 36 -1.34 -1.74 -7.80
CA LEU A 36 -1.45 -0.51 -7.02
C LEU A 36 -2.63 0.34 -7.50
N HIS A 37 -2.79 0.52 -8.81
CA HIS A 37 -3.93 1.24 -9.39
C HIS A 37 -5.27 0.58 -9.06
N ALA A 38 -5.35 -0.76 -9.11
CA ALA A 38 -6.55 -1.48 -8.72
C ALA A 38 -6.86 -1.34 -7.23
N ALA A 39 -5.83 -1.44 -6.39
CA ALA A 39 -5.97 -1.35 -4.94
C ALA A 39 -6.42 0.02 -4.45
N GLN A 40 -6.00 1.10 -5.12
CA GLN A 40 -6.52 2.45 -4.85
C GLN A 40 -8.04 2.51 -5.04
N ARG A 41 -8.56 1.91 -6.11
CA ARG A 41 -10.01 1.86 -6.38
C ARG A 41 -10.78 1.07 -5.32
N TRP A 42 -10.17 0.06 -4.70
CA TRP A 42 -10.81 -0.66 -3.59
C TRP A 42 -11.06 0.22 -2.37
N GLY A 43 -10.17 1.21 -2.13
CA GLY A 43 -10.36 2.20 -1.08
C GLY A 43 -11.53 3.14 -1.35
N ASP A 44 -11.74 3.48 -2.63
CA ASP A 44 -12.82 4.37 -3.08
C ASP A 44 -14.17 3.64 -3.12
N ASP A 45 -14.24 2.42 -3.65
CA ASP A 45 -15.48 1.65 -3.77
C ASP A 45 -16.02 1.19 -2.39
N ALA A 46 -15.14 0.97 -1.41
CA ALA A 46 -15.54 0.74 -0.01
C ALA A 46 -16.26 1.95 0.62
N THR A 47 -16.11 3.15 0.05
CA THR A 47 -16.90 4.34 0.43
C THR A 47 -18.20 4.49 -0.38
N GLY A 48 -18.34 3.75 -1.49
CA GLY A 48 -19.44 3.86 -2.44
C GLY A 48 -20.60 2.88 -2.26
N ASP A 49 -20.38 1.68 -1.69
CA ASP A 49 -21.46 0.69 -1.61
C ASP A 49 -21.44 -0.17 -0.32
N GLY A 50 -22.32 0.21 0.61
CA GLY A 50 -23.25 -0.67 1.36
C GLY A 50 -22.79 -1.91 2.15
N HIS A 51 -21.56 -2.41 2.05
CA HIS A 51 -21.11 -3.58 2.81
C HIS A 51 -20.57 -3.16 4.18
N ARG A 52 -21.54 -2.92 5.06
CA ARG A 52 -21.35 -2.77 6.51
C ARG A 52 -20.56 -3.95 7.07
N HIS A 53 -19.27 -3.74 7.33
CA HIS A 53 -18.58 -4.47 8.38
C HIS A 53 -19.24 -4.14 9.73
N PRO A 54 -19.73 -5.12 10.51
CA PRO A 54 -20.33 -4.87 11.81
C PRO A 54 -19.20 -4.70 12.83
N GLY A 55 -18.62 -3.49 12.88
CA GLY A 55 -17.49 -3.21 13.77
C GLY A 55 -16.86 -1.84 13.50
N GLY A 56 -17.63 -0.78 13.79
CA GLY A 56 -17.24 0.63 13.99
C GLY A 56 -15.84 1.10 13.62
N GLY A 57 -15.77 2.06 12.69
CA GLY A 57 -14.63 2.94 12.51
C GLY A 57 -14.61 3.60 11.13
N SER A 58 -15.35 4.68 10.95
CA SER A 58 -15.25 5.55 9.78
C SER A 58 -13.86 6.20 9.72
N SER A 59 -12.95 5.62 8.96
CA SER A 59 -11.79 6.31 8.43
C SER A 59 -11.58 5.83 7.01
N SER A 60 -12.16 6.56 6.05
CA SER A 60 -11.70 6.56 4.66
C SER A 60 -10.20 6.86 4.72
N SER A 61 -9.38 5.82 4.58
CA SER A 61 -7.94 5.96 4.60
C SER A 61 -7.45 5.25 3.35
N SER A 62 -7.00 6.03 2.36
CA SER A 62 -6.38 5.52 1.14
C SER A 62 -5.35 4.43 1.51
N PRO A 63 -5.33 3.29 0.84
CA PRO A 63 -4.38 2.22 1.18
C PRO A 63 -2.93 2.74 1.21
N SER A 64 -2.15 2.27 2.18
CA SER A 64 -0.73 2.55 2.27
C SER A 64 0.07 1.38 1.70
N PHE A 65 1.03 1.68 0.84
CA PHE A 65 1.84 0.67 0.15
C PHE A 65 3.30 0.75 0.59
N LEU A 66 3.94 -0.41 0.67
CA LEU A 66 5.39 -0.54 0.81
C LEU A 66 5.90 -1.42 -0.34
N LEU A 67 6.67 -0.82 -1.24
CA LEU A 67 7.38 -1.54 -2.30
C LEU A 67 8.73 -1.99 -1.78
N VAL A 68 9.11 -3.23 -2.07
CA VAL A 68 10.37 -3.82 -1.60
C VAL A 68 11.14 -4.35 -2.78
N GLY A 69 12.38 -3.89 -2.94
CA GLY A 69 13.28 -4.42 -3.94
C GLY A 69 14.58 -3.64 -4.05
N PRO A 70 15.60 -4.22 -4.70
CA PRO A 70 16.92 -3.60 -4.82
C PRO A 70 16.97 -2.48 -5.86
N ASP A 71 15.98 -2.42 -6.76
CA ASP A 71 16.02 -1.55 -7.93
C ASP A 71 15.51 -0.14 -7.58
N ALA A 72 16.24 0.87 -8.10
CA ALA A 72 15.95 2.27 -7.81
C ALA A 72 14.75 2.82 -8.60
N ASP A 73 14.38 2.15 -9.70
CA ASP A 73 13.17 2.44 -10.49
C ASP A 73 11.87 2.21 -9.71
N LEU A 74 11.88 1.44 -8.62
CA LEU A 74 10.76 1.33 -7.69
C LEU A 74 10.33 2.69 -7.12
N LEU A 75 11.24 3.67 -7.02
CA LEU A 75 10.88 5.04 -6.66
C LEU A 75 10.04 5.71 -7.75
N LEU A 76 10.40 5.50 -9.02
CA LEU A 76 9.65 6.01 -10.16
C LEU A 76 8.30 5.28 -10.27
N LEU A 77 8.26 3.98 -9.98
CA LEU A 77 7.04 3.20 -9.92
C LEU A 77 6.09 3.72 -8.83
N GLY A 78 6.63 3.99 -7.64
CA GLY A 78 5.91 4.59 -6.53
C GLY A 78 5.30 5.96 -6.91
N LEU A 79 6.08 6.81 -7.58
CA LEU A 79 5.59 8.09 -8.13
C LEU A 79 4.49 7.88 -9.17
N ALA A 80 4.72 6.99 -10.14
CA ALA A 80 3.80 6.71 -11.24
C ALA A 80 2.48 6.11 -10.77
N SER A 81 2.47 5.41 -9.64
CA SER A 81 1.26 4.83 -9.05
C SER A 81 0.22 5.87 -8.64
N GLY A 82 0.63 7.13 -8.40
CA GLY A 82 -0.26 8.17 -7.88
C GLY A 82 -0.81 7.89 -6.48
N ALA A 83 -0.24 6.93 -5.74
CA ALA A 83 -0.71 6.58 -4.42
C ALA A 83 -0.39 7.67 -3.39
N ASP A 84 -1.40 8.09 -2.62
CA ASP A 84 -1.23 9.06 -1.53
C ASP A 84 -0.15 8.63 -0.52
N ARG A 85 -0.03 7.31 -0.30
CA ARG A 85 0.88 6.70 0.67
C ARG A 85 1.60 5.52 0.04
N CYS A 86 2.79 5.77 -0.48
CA CYS A 86 3.68 4.75 -1.00
C CYS A 86 5.09 5.01 -0.46
N ASP A 87 5.69 4.00 0.16
CA ASP A 87 7.09 4.02 0.57
C ASP A 87 7.86 2.91 -0.15
N VAL A 88 9.17 3.08 -0.31
CA VAL A 88 10.06 2.11 -0.95
C VAL A 88 11.13 1.70 0.04
N LEU A 89 11.21 0.40 0.35
CA LEU A 89 12.29 -0.20 1.09
C LEU A 89 13.26 -0.87 0.11
N THR A 90 14.49 -0.38 0.09
CA THR A 90 15.55 -0.89 -0.76
C THR A 90 16.83 -1.11 0.05
N ILE A 91 17.89 -1.58 -0.60
CA ILE A 91 19.18 -1.87 0.01
C ILE A 91 20.23 -0.99 -0.66
N ASP A 92 21.05 -0.28 0.12
CA ASP A 92 22.14 0.53 -0.43
C ASP A 92 23.35 -0.31 -0.86
N ARG A 93 24.35 0.36 -1.43
CA ARG A 93 25.58 -0.28 -1.91
C ARG A 93 26.37 -1.02 -0.82
N ASP A 94 26.16 -0.64 0.43
CA ASP A 94 26.81 -1.23 1.60
C ASP A 94 25.97 -2.34 2.24
N GLY A 95 24.83 -2.69 1.63
CA GLY A 95 23.93 -3.74 2.12
C GLY A 95 22.98 -3.28 3.22
N ASN A 96 22.85 -1.97 3.48
CA ASN A 96 21.96 -1.45 4.51
C ASN A 96 20.57 -1.15 3.96
N ASP A 97 19.55 -1.47 4.75
CA ASP A 97 18.17 -1.11 4.46
C ASP A 97 17.99 0.41 4.40
N ARG A 98 17.33 0.88 3.36
CA ARG A 98 16.97 2.28 3.14
C ARG A 98 15.49 2.40 2.84
N LEU A 99 14.80 3.18 3.67
CA LEU A 99 13.41 3.56 3.45
C LEU A 99 13.35 4.93 2.79
N PHE A 100 12.68 4.98 1.64
CA PHE A 100 12.41 6.20 0.91
C PHE A 100 10.92 6.49 0.93
N ARG A 101 10.56 7.71 1.32
CA ARG A 101 9.16 8.16 1.34
C ARG A 101 8.83 8.84 0.03
N VAL A 102 7.93 8.25 -0.76
CA VAL A 102 7.56 8.83 -2.07
C VAL A 102 6.89 10.19 -1.87
N SER A 103 6.10 10.36 -0.81
CA SER A 103 5.47 11.66 -0.49
C SER A 103 6.49 12.78 -0.31
N ALA A 104 7.60 12.52 0.37
CA ALA A 104 8.66 13.51 0.58
C ALA A 104 9.39 13.86 -0.72
N LEU A 105 9.49 12.89 -1.65
CA LEU A 105 10.01 13.14 -2.99
C LEU A 105 9.05 14.01 -3.81
N CYS A 106 7.74 13.72 -3.78
CA CYS A 106 6.71 14.55 -4.41
C CYS A 106 6.75 16.00 -3.90
N GLU A 107 6.75 16.20 -2.58
CA GLU A 107 6.83 17.53 -1.96
C GLU A 107 8.06 18.31 -2.44
N ARG A 108 9.21 17.64 -2.48
CA ARG A 108 10.47 18.25 -2.93
C ARG A 108 10.45 18.60 -4.41
N LEU A 109 9.88 17.74 -5.25
CA LEU A 109 9.72 18.01 -6.69
C LEU A 109 8.75 19.17 -6.93
N SER A 110 7.61 19.20 -6.25
CA SER A 110 6.64 20.31 -6.35
C SER A 110 7.25 21.64 -5.94
N ALA A 111 8.02 21.66 -4.84
CA ALA A 111 8.73 22.86 -4.39
C ALA A 111 9.79 23.35 -5.40
N GLN A 112 10.44 22.43 -6.13
CA GLN A 112 11.44 22.78 -7.15
C GLN A 112 10.81 23.22 -8.49
N LEU A 113 9.64 22.66 -8.83
CA LEU A 113 8.95 22.91 -10.10
C LEU A 113 7.92 24.05 -10.02
N GLY A 114 7.71 24.63 -8.83
CA GLY A 114 6.82 25.79 -8.63
C GLY A 114 5.33 25.45 -8.56
N GLY A 115 4.97 24.21 -8.23
CA GLY A 115 3.58 23.79 -8.04
C GLY A 115 3.11 24.07 -6.61
N GLY A 116 2.21 25.04 -6.44
CA GLY A 116 1.46 25.32 -5.21
C GLY A 116 -0.01 24.98 -5.36
#